data_AF-A0A934XPK2-F1
#
_entry.id   AF-A0A934XPK2-F1
#
_cell.length_a   1.000
_cell.length_b   1.000
_cell.length_c   1.000
_cell.angle_alpha   90.00
_cell.angle_beta   90.00
_cell.angle_gamma   90.00
#
_symmetry.space_group_name_H-M   'P 1'
#
loop_
_entity.id
_entity.type
_entity.pdbx_description
1 polymer ?
#
loop_
_entity_poly.entity_id
_entity_poly.type
_entity_poly.pdbx_seq_one_letter_code
_entity_poly.pdbx_strand_id
1 'polypeptide(L)'
;MLFPEGDWRHLSRLKASALQRLCRLILDEAQGLIAAAEDGGCHSAYLALYRHIQERDQLVADSFNRWSRSHALSHLVLWRQHNLITDEEFAAFSPETRAAVDAWF
;
A
#
# COMPACT_ATOMS: atom_id res chain seq x y z
N MET A 1 6.52 10.08 -17.71
CA MET A 1 7.72 9.22 -17.92
C MET A 1 7.24 7.82 -18.30
N LEU A 2 7.93 7.13 -19.21
CA LEU A 2 7.65 5.72 -19.50
C LEU A 2 8.34 4.87 -18.42
N PHE A 3 7.60 4.11 -17.62
CA PHE A 3 8.20 3.26 -16.59
C PHE A 3 9.08 2.18 -17.24
N PRO A 4 10.35 1.95 -16.86
CA PRO A 4 11.22 0.97 -17.52
C PRO A 4 10.66 -0.46 -17.47
N GLU A 5 10.94 -1.29 -18.48
CA GLU A 5 10.44 -2.67 -18.51
C GLU A 5 11.06 -3.56 -17.43
N GLY A 6 12.35 -3.36 -17.12
CA GLY A 6 13.03 -4.03 -16.01
C GLY A 6 12.33 -3.75 -14.68
N ASP A 7 12.10 -2.47 -14.40
CA ASP A 7 11.38 -2.01 -13.20
C ASP A 7 9.94 -2.54 -13.15
N TRP A 8 9.24 -2.58 -14.30
CA TRP A 8 7.89 -3.13 -14.36
C TRP A 8 7.84 -4.61 -13.96
N ARG A 9 8.81 -5.41 -14.44
CA ARG A 9 8.94 -6.81 -14.05
C ARG A 9 9.28 -6.97 -12.57
N HIS A 10 10.15 -6.10 -12.03
CA HIS A 10 10.49 -6.09 -10.61
C HIS A 10 9.27 -5.76 -9.74
N LEU A 11 8.57 -4.66 -10.03
CA LEU A 11 7.33 -4.26 -9.36
C LEU A 11 6.28 -5.39 -9.39
N SER A 12 6.12 -6.04 -10.54
CA SER A 12 5.17 -7.15 -10.71
C SER A 12 5.50 -8.37 -9.85
N ARG A 13 6.79 -8.65 -9.60
CA ARG A 13 7.21 -9.73 -8.70
C ARG A 13 6.88 -9.41 -7.24
N LEU A 14 6.99 -8.14 -6.86
CA LEU A 14 6.70 -7.66 -5.51
C LEU A 14 5.20 -7.54 -5.20
N LYS A 15 4.32 -7.58 -6.21
CA LYS A 15 2.88 -7.36 -6.05
C LYS A 15 2.23 -8.22 -4.97
N ALA A 16 2.51 -9.52 -4.97
CA ALA A 16 1.89 -10.43 -4.00
C ALA A 16 2.35 -10.15 -2.56
N SER A 17 3.64 -9.89 -2.36
CA SER A 17 4.18 -9.60 -1.02
C SER A 17 3.76 -8.23 -0.52
N ALA A 18 3.72 -7.21 -1.39
CA ALA A 18 3.21 -5.88 -1.07
C ALA A 18 1.72 -5.93 -0.66
N LEU A 19 0.88 -6.67 -1.41
CA LEU A 19 -0.53 -6.85 -1.05
C LEU A 19 -0.68 -7.53 0.30
N GLN A 20 0.09 -8.59 0.56
CA GLN A 20 0.04 -9.29 1.83
C GLN A 20 0.47 -8.40 3.01
N ARG A 21 1.49 -7.54 2.83
CA ARG A 21 1.91 -6.57 3.84
C ARG A 21 0.82 -5.54 4.11
N LEU A 22 0.17 -5.01 3.07
CA LEU A 22 -0.94 -4.06 3.24
C LEU A 22 -2.12 -4.71 3.95
N CYS A 23 -2.56 -5.90 3.53
CA CYS A 23 -3.65 -6.61 4.18
C CYS A 23 -3.32 -6.91 5.65
N ARG A 24 -2.08 -7.29 5.97
CA ARG A 24 -1.65 -7.48 7.35
C ARG A 24 -1.74 -6.19 8.17
N LEU A 25 -1.23 -5.08 7.65
CA LEU A 25 -1.33 -3.78 8.30
C LEU A 25 -2.79 -3.42 8.62
N ILE A 26 -3.68 -3.56 7.63
CA ILE A 26 -5.11 -3.24 7.78
C ILE A 26 -5.76 -4.10 8.87
N LEU A 27 -5.44 -5.40 8.90
CA LEU A 27 -5.97 -6.34 9.89
C LEU A 27 -5.43 -6.07 11.29
N ASP A 28 -4.15 -5.73 11.44
CA ASP A 28 -3.54 -5.37 12.72
C ASP A 28 -4.18 -4.07 13.26
N GLU A 29 -4.39 -3.06 12.40
CA GLU A 29 -5.13 -1.83 12.76
C GLU A 29 -6.58 -2.13 13.17
N ALA A 30 -7.27 -3.01 12.44
CA ALA A 30 -8.64 -3.43 12.75
C ALA A 30 -8.74 -4.16 14.10
N GLN A 31 -7.76 -5.01 14.44
CA GLN A 31 -7.68 -5.65 15.75
C GLN A 31 -7.55 -4.62 16.88
N GLY A 32 -6.74 -3.57 16.68
CA GLY A 32 -6.62 -2.48 17.65
C GLY A 32 -7.94 -1.75 17.89
N LEU A 33 -8.71 -1.49 16.84
CA LEU A 33 -10.05 -0.87 16.95
C LEU A 33 -11.05 -1.76 17.70
N ILE A 34 -11.00 -3.08 17.47
CA ILE A 34 -11.85 -4.05 18.17
C ILE A 34 -11.46 -4.12 19.65
N ALA A 35 -10.17 -4.14 19.98
CA ALA A 35 -9.70 -4.19 21.36
C ALA A 35 -10.09 -2.93 22.16
N ALA A 36 -10.10 -1.76 21.51
CA ALA A 36 -10.53 -0.50 22.12
C ALA A 36 -12.05 -0.41 22.42
N ALA A 37 -12.85 -1.41 21.99
CA ALA A 37 -14.29 -1.44 22.23
C ALA A 37 -14.67 -1.49 23.72
N GLU A 38 -13.76 -1.97 24.58
CA GLU A 38 -13.96 -2.07 26.03
C GLU A 38 -14.18 -0.69 26.69
N ASP A 39 -13.62 0.39 26.12
CA ASP A 39 -13.68 1.74 26.70
C ASP A 39 -14.81 2.63 26.12
N GLY A 40 -15.26 2.35 24.88
CA GLY A 40 -16.17 3.21 24.11
C GLY A 40 -17.54 2.61 23.77
N GLY A 41 -17.77 1.34 24.14
CA GLY A 41 -18.99 0.59 23.86
C GLY A 41 -19.06 0.01 22.43
N CYS A 42 -19.66 -1.17 22.30
CA CYS A 42 -19.59 -1.98 21.06
C CYS A 42 -20.05 -1.26 19.78
N HIS A 43 -21.02 -0.35 19.86
CA HIS A 43 -21.53 0.37 18.68
C HIS A 43 -20.52 1.39 18.13
N SER A 44 -19.77 2.08 18.98
CA SER A 44 -18.77 3.06 18.53
C SER A 44 -17.59 2.35 17.85
N ALA A 45 -17.15 1.23 18.42
CA ALA A 45 -16.13 0.36 17.83
C ALA A 45 -16.58 -0.21 16.47
N TYR A 46 -17.83 -0.65 16.36
CA TYR A 46 -18.41 -1.08 15.08
C TYR A 46 -18.33 0.02 14.01
N LEU A 47 -18.76 1.26 14.35
CA LEU A 47 -18.70 2.38 13.41
C LEU A 47 -17.27 2.77 13.03
N ALA A 48 -16.34 2.70 13.98
CA ALA A 48 -14.92 2.97 13.72
C ALA A 48 -14.32 1.91 12.77
N LEU A 49 -14.59 0.63 13.03
CA LEU A 49 -14.15 -0.47 12.17
C LEU A 49 -14.74 -0.35 10.76
N TYR A 50 -16.03 -0.02 10.64
CA TYR A 50 -16.67 0.16 9.34
C TYR A 50 -15.99 1.24 8.50
N ARG A 51 -15.75 2.43 9.07
CA ARG A 51 -15.04 3.51 8.39
C ARG A 51 -13.62 3.11 8.00
N HIS A 52 -12.90 2.48 8.92
CA HIS A 52 -11.55 1.98 8.67
C HIS A 52 -11.52 1.04 7.46
N ILE A 53 -12.40 0.03 7.41
CA ILE A 53 -12.44 -0.90 6.27
C ILE A 53 -12.74 -0.17 4.95
N GLN A 54 -13.64 0.82 4.93
CA GLN A 54 -13.91 1.59 3.72
C GLN A 54 -12.69 2.39 3.24
N GLU A 55 -12.02 3.10 4.14
CA GLU A 55 -10.82 3.88 3.82
C GLU A 55 -9.68 2.97 3.33
N ARG A 56 -9.52 1.81 3.96
CA ARG A 56 -8.48 0.84 3.60
C ARG A 56 -8.78 0.08 2.31
N ASP A 57 -10.05 -0.18 2.00
CA ASP A 57 -10.45 -0.75 0.71
C ASP A 57 -10.08 0.19 -0.45
N GLN A 58 -10.29 1.50 -0.26
CA GLN A 58 -9.85 2.50 -1.23
C GLN A 58 -8.33 2.49 -1.41
N LEU A 59 -7.56 2.39 -0.32
CA LEU A 59 -6.10 2.27 -0.41
C LEU A 59 -5.64 1.00 -1.15
N VAL A 60 -6.30 -0.14 -0.90
CA VAL A 60 -6.04 -1.38 -1.65
C VAL A 60 -6.34 -1.18 -3.13
N ALA A 61 -7.48 -0.54 -3.45
CA ALA A 61 -7.84 -0.24 -4.82
C ALA A 61 -6.80 0.66 -5.51
N ASP A 62 -6.40 1.76 -4.88
CA ASP A 62 -5.45 2.70 -5.45
C ASP A 62 -4.06 2.08 -5.63
N SER A 63 -3.66 1.18 -4.73
CA SER A 63 -2.34 0.54 -4.73
C SER A 63 -2.21 -0.68 -5.65
N PHE A 64 -3.32 -1.33 -6.03
CA PHE A 64 -3.27 -2.62 -6.72
C PHE A 64 -4.24 -2.78 -7.91
N ASN A 65 -5.30 -1.97 -8.00
CA ASN A 65 -6.20 -1.98 -9.16
C ASN A 65 -5.55 -1.25 -10.35
N ARG A 66 -6.19 -1.34 -11.53
CA ARG A 66 -5.65 -0.76 -12.79
C ARG A 66 -4.19 -1.15 -13.02
N TRP A 67 -3.89 -2.44 -12.88
CA TRP A 67 -2.54 -2.98 -12.96
C TRP A 67 -1.97 -2.89 -14.37
N SER A 68 -1.34 -1.77 -14.70
CA SER A 68 -0.69 -1.52 -15.99
C SER A 68 0.60 -0.72 -15.82
N ARG A 69 1.50 -0.85 -16.80
CA ARG A 69 2.79 -0.15 -16.82
C ARG A 69 2.66 1.37 -16.81
N SER A 70 1.56 1.92 -17.33
CA SER A 70 1.27 3.36 -17.29
C SER A 70 0.96 3.89 -15.89
N HIS A 71 0.45 3.04 -15.00
CA HIS A 71 0.16 3.38 -13.60
C HIS A 71 1.25 2.91 -12.62
N ALA A 72 2.30 2.24 -13.12
CA ALA A 72 3.33 1.63 -12.29
C ALA A 72 4.05 2.63 -11.36
N LEU A 73 4.29 3.86 -11.82
CA LEU A 73 4.88 4.90 -10.97
C LEU A 73 3.95 5.26 -9.81
N SER A 74 2.65 5.43 -10.06
CA SER A 74 1.67 5.73 -9.02
C SER A 74 1.58 4.61 -7.98
N HIS A 75 1.56 3.35 -8.44
CA HIS A 75 1.61 2.18 -7.56
C HIS A 75 2.86 2.19 -6.68
N LEU A 76 4.03 2.43 -7.28
CA LEU A 76 5.31 2.43 -6.54
C LEU A 76 5.39 3.57 -5.52
N VAL A 77 4.88 4.76 -5.84
CA VAL A 77 4.79 5.90 -4.90
C VAL A 77 3.92 5.53 -3.71
N LEU A 78 2.71 5.00 -3.94
CA LEU A 78 1.81 4.57 -2.86
C LEU A 78 2.44 3.46 -2.00
N TRP A 79 3.09 2.48 -2.64
CA TRP A 79 3.77 1.41 -1.92
C TRP A 79 4.91 1.95 -1.06
N ARG A 80 5.60 3.01 -1.50
CA ARG A 80 6.66 3.66 -0.71
C ARG A 80 6.09 4.47 0.45
N GLN A 81 5.04 5.26 0.20
CA GLN A 81 4.34 6.05 1.24
C GLN A 81 3.81 5.17 2.38
N HIS A 82 3.31 3.98 2.05
CA HIS A 82 2.74 3.05 3.01
C HIS A 82 3.70 1.93 3.47
N ASN A 83 5.00 2.06 3.17
CA ASN A 83 6.03 1.08 3.55
C ASN A 83 5.71 -0.38 3.14
N LEU A 84 5.07 -0.56 1.98
CA LEU A 84 4.68 -1.88 1.46
C LEU A 84 5.84 -2.62 0.80
N ILE A 85 6.94 -1.92 0.51
CA ILE A 85 8.20 -2.47 0.03
C ILE A 85 9.34 -2.05 0.94
N THR A 86 10.34 -2.92 1.08
CA THR A 86 11.52 -2.61 1.89
C THR A 86 12.46 -1.65 1.15
N ASP A 87 13.38 -1.02 1.89
CA ASP A 87 14.41 -0.17 1.28
C ASP A 87 15.29 -0.95 0.30
N GLU A 88 15.56 -2.22 0.58
CA GLU A 88 16.32 -3.12 -0.31
C GLU A 88 15.53 -3.43 -1.60
N GLU A 89 14.24 -3.76 -1.47
CA GLU A 89 13.37 -3.98 -2.62
C GLU A 89 13.23 -2.70 -3.47
N PHE A 90 13.22 -1.53 -2.84
CA PHE A 90 13.21 -0.23 -3.51
C PHE A 90 14.55 0.10 -4.18
N ALA A 91 15.68 -0.25 -3.54
CA ALA A 91 17.01 -0.05 -4.10
C ALA A 91 17.25 -0.83 -5.40
N ALA A 92 16.52 -1.93 -5.64
CA ALA A 92 16.62 -2.72 -6.86
C ALA A 92 15.95 -2.10 -8.10
N PHE A 93 15.17 -1.01 -7.97
CA PHE A 93 14.68 -0.24 -9.11
C PHE A 93 15.79 0.58 -9.78
N SER A 94 15.60 1.02 -11.02
CA SER A 94 16.56 1.92 -11.68
C SER A 94 16.73 3.26 -10.94
N PRO A 95 17.91 3.92 -11.03
CA PRO A 95 18.13 5.24 -10.44
C PRO A 95 17.10 6.28 -10.89
N GLU A 96 16.68 6.23 -12.16
CA GLU A 96 15.69 7.14 -12.73
C GLU A 96 14.32 6.95 -12.10
N THR A 97 13.90 5.69 -11.90
CA THR A 97 12.64 5.37 -11.24
C THR A 97 12.66 5.77 -9.77
N ARG A 98 13.75 5.51 -9.05
CA ARG A 98 13.87 5.94 -7.65
C ARG A 98 13.80 7.45 -7.52
N ALA A 99 14.55 8.20 -8.34
CA ALA A 99 14.49 9.66 -8.35
C ALA A 99 13.08 10.20 -8.68
N ALA A 100 12.37 9.55 -9.61
CA ALA A 100 10.99 9.92 -9.94
C ALA A 100 10.00 9.66 -8.80
N VAL A 101 10.25 8.68 -7.94
CA VAL A 101 9.46 8.38 -6.74
C VAL A 101 9.83 9.35 -5.61
N ASP A 102 11.12 9.59 -5.38
CA ASP A 102 11.62 10.49 -4.34
C ASP A 102 11.14 11.93 -4.54
N ALA A 103 10.86 12.36 -5.77
CA ALA A 103 10.28 13.67 -6.08
C ALA A 103 8.83 13.89 -5.56
N TRP A 104 8.19 12.86 -4.99
CA TRP A 104 6.85 12.94 -4.37
C TRP A 104 6.88 13.15 -2.86
N PHE A 105 8.07 13.21 -2.26
CA PHE A 105 8.31 13.37 -0.83
C PHE A 105 9.11 14.65 -0.55
#